data_AF-L8GZC0-F1
#
_entry.id   AF-L8GZC0-F1
#
_cell.length_a   1.000
_cell.length_b   1.000
_cell.length_c   1.000
_cell.angle_alpha   90.00
_cell.angle_beta   90.00
_cell.angle_gamma   90.00
#
_symmetry.space_group_name_H-M   'P 1'
#
loop_
_entity.id
_entity.type
_entity.pdbx_description
1 polymer ?
#
loop_
_entity_poly.entity_id
_entity_poly.type
_entity_poly.pdbx_seq_one_letter_code
_entity_poly.pdbx_strand_id
1 'polypeptide(L)'
;MYIREAITVHMVDLPLPAQPNVMNALDNGATAADLKGSTFYVTLEPCHHTGRTPPCDRKLLEVGAARVVIAFVDPDDRVNGQGIKLLRESGVEVVVGVCEAEAKQSLLPFVHQRSSGKPYVVIKAAMSLDGRIACEDGTSQWITGENARQDGHRLRAGSQAIIVGSNTALKDRPRLNVRGVAGAETVTPLRVALDSTGKIVDGPLLDVSLGSTLIFTSERVKADVAQLWRDRGVEVVRVGEKVVGQGLDLDAVLTALAQRGILQVLIEGGGKLQSRFLAEDRADK
;
A
#
# COMPACT_ATOMS: atom_id res chain seq x y z
N MET A 1 0.83 8.47 -0.20
CA MET A 1 1.89 7.79 -0.97
C MET A 1 1.22 7.02 -2.09
N TYR A 2 1.12 7.65 -3.26
CA TYR A 2 0.69 6.98 -4.49
C TYR A 2 1.88 6.16 -4.95
N ILE A 3 1.69 4.86 -5.19
CA ILE A 3 2.72 4.04 -5.84
C ILE A 3 2.70 4.47 -7.30
N ARG A 4 3.41 5.58 -7.56
CA ARG A 4 3.91 5.96 -8.87
C ARG A 4 4.95 4.90 -9.22
N GLU A 5 4.66 4.14 -10.26
CA GLU A 5 5.64 3.57 -11.20
C GLU A 5 6.89 2.96 -10.54
N ALA A 6 6.85 1.66 -10.28
CA ALA A 6 8.00 0.90 -9.81
C ALA A 6 8.89 0.48 -11.01
N ILE A 7 9.71 1.39 -11.54
CA ILE A 7 10.78 1.01 -12.50
C ILE A 7 12.07 1.66 -12.07
N THR A 8 12.88 0.98 -11.25
CA THR A 8 14.16 1.57 -10.86
C THR A 8 15.21 1.49 -11.98
N VAL A 9 15.41 2.57 -12.75
CA VAL A 9 16.55 2.72 -13.67
C VAL A 9 17.77 3.28 -12.95
N HIS A 10 18.82 2.46 -12.82
CA HIS A 10 20.16 2.94 -12.47
C HIS A 10 20.95 3.19 -13.75
N MET A 11 21.34 4.46 -13.98
CA MET A 11 22.41 4.78 -14.91
C MET A 11 23.73 4.77 -14.14
N VAL A 12 24.62 3.85 -14.49
CA VAL A 12 25.98 3.81 -13.93
C VAL A 12 26.81 4.85 -14.70
N ASP A 13 26.82 6.11 -14.23
CA ASP A 13 27.97 7.05 -14.26
C ASP A 13 27.66 8.51 -13.84
N LEU A 14 26.70 8.77 -12.94
CA LEU A 14 26.60 10.10 -12.29
C LEU A 14 26.24 9.97 -10.80
N PRO A 15 26.88 10.75 -9.91
CA PRO A 15 26.56 10.75 -8.49
C PRO A 15 25.38 11.69 -8.27
N LEU A 16 24.19 11.21 -7.91
CA LEU A 16 23.12 11.93 -7.18
C LEU A 16 21.91 10.99 -6.91
N PRO A 17 21.05 11.27 -5.90
CA PRO A 17 20.16 10.27 -5.30
C PRO A 17 18.82 10.07 -6.03
N ALA A 18 18.51 8.80 -6.29
CA ALA A 18 17.21 8.13 -6.29
C ALA A 18 15.94 8.94 -6.67
N GLN A 19 15.51 8.83 -7.94
CA GLN A 19 14.10 8.63 -8.34
C GLN A 19 14.07 7.94 -9.71
N PRO A 20 13.39 6.81 -9.90
CA PRO A 20 13.82 5.98 -11.01
C PRO A 20 12.67 5.62 -11.98
N ASN A 21 12.92 5.91 -13.27
CA ASN A 21 12.18 5.59 -14.49
C ASN A 21 13.11 5.95 -15.66
N VAL A 22 13.01 5.32 -16.83
CA VAL A 22 13.79 5.69 -18.05
C VAL A 22 13.59 7.17 -18.40
N MET A 23 12.42 7.72 -18.07
CA MET A 23 12.07 9.13 -18.23
C MET A 23 13.00 10.07 -17.46
N ASN A 24 13.49 9.68 -16.27
CA ASN A 24 14.32 10.57 -15.47
C ASN A 24 15.74 10.75 -16.02
N ALA A 25 16.27 9.85 -16.85
CA ALA A 25 17.55 10.12 -17.52
C ALA A 25 17.41 11.31 -18.48
N LEU A 26 16.30 11.36 -19.23
CA LEU A 26 15.94 12.50 -20.08
C LEU A 26 15.60 13.75 -19.25
N ASP A 27 14.85 13.59 -18.16
CA ASP A 27 14.49 14.71 -17.27
C ASP A 27 15.69 15.28 -16.49
N ASN A 28 16.78 14.51 -16.36
CA ASN A 28 18.05 14.94 -15.76
C ASN A 28 19.09 15.42 -16.80
N GLY A 29 18.64 15.72 -18.03
CA GLY A 29 19.45 16.39 -19.04
C GLY A 29 20.26 15.48 -19.98
N ALA A 30 20.07 14.16 -19.91
CA ALA A 30 20.57 13.29 -20.97
C ALA A 30 19.72 13.46 -22.23
N THR A 31 20.35 13.44 -23.39
CA THR A 31 19.65 13.46 -24.68
C THR A 31 19.38 12.03 -25.15
N ALA A 32 18.44 11.88 -26.10
CA ALA A 32 18.22 10.59 -26.76
C ALA A 32 19.50 10.06 -27.45
N ALA A 33 20.41 10.94 -27.85
CA ALA A 33 21.71 10.55 -28.42
C ALA A 33 22.63 9.94 -27.36
N ASP A 34 22.63 10.46 -26.14
CA ASP A 34 23.46 9.95 -25.03
C ASP A 34 23.03 8.56 -24.58
N LEU A 35 21.73 8.25 -24.71
CA LEU A 35 21.14 6.99 -24.27
C LEU A 35 21.21 5.88 -25.34
N LYS A 36 21.47 6.24 -26.60
CA LYS A 36 21.51 5.29 -27.71
C LYS A 36 22.62 4.27 -27.51
N GLY A 37 22.27 2.99 -27.66
CA GLY A 37 23.20 1.87 -27.49
C GLY A 37 23.50 1.53 -26.03
N SER A 38 22.84 2.17 -25.06
CA SER A 38 23.08 1.93 -23.64
C SER A 38 22.44 0.64 -23.13
N THR A 39 22.90 0.21 -21.94
CA THR A 39 22.25 -0.84 -21.14
C THR A 39 21.37 -0.22 -20.06
N PHE A 40 20.13 -0.67 -19.96
CA PHE A 40 19.20 -0.25 -18.91
C PHE A 40 19.01 -1.36 -17.88
N TYR A 41 19.17 -1.05 -16.60
CA TYR A 41 18.87 -1.95 -15.50
C TYR A 41 17.53 -1.53 -14.89
N VAL A 42 16.57 -2.44 -14.81
CA VAL A 42 15.23 -2.18 -14.27
C VAL A 42 14.84 -3.25 -13.26
N THR A 43 14.24 -2.82 -12.15
CA THR A 43 13.80 -3.72 -11.07
C THR A 43 12.51 -4.47 -11.37
N LEU A 44 11.75 -4.06 -12.40
CA LEU A 44 10.51 -4.68 -12.83
C LEU A 44 10.47 -4.63 -14.36
N GLU A 45 9.77 -5.58 -14.99
CA GLU A 45 9.52 -5.55 -16.43
C GLU A 45 8.96 -4.19 -16.89
N PRO A 46 9.51 -3.58 -17.96
CA PRO A 46 8.95 -2.36 -18.53
C PRO A 46 7.50 -2.54 -18.96
N CYS A 47 6.62 -1.62 -18.55
CA CYS A 47 5.19 -1.71 -18.88
C CYS A 47 4.93 -1.70 -20.39
N HIS A 48 3.93 -2.50 -20.83
CA HIS A 48 3.54 -2.68 -22.23
C HIS A 48 2.24 -1.95 -22.63
N HIS A 49 1.41 -1.58 -21.65
CA HIS A 49 0.12 -0.95 -21.89
C HIS A 49 0.19 0.56 -21.67
N THR A 50 -0.64 1.31 -22.40
CA THR A 50 -0.79 2.76 -22.18
C THR A 50 -1.72 3.00 -21.00
N GLY A 51 -1.18 3.62 -19.94
CA GLY A 51 -1.94 4.06 -18.78
C GLY A 51 -2.16 5.57 -18.82
N ARG A 52 -1.71 6.27 -17.75
CA ARG A 52 -1.62 7.73 -17.76
C ARG A 52 -0.47 8.24 -18.64
N THR A 53 0.57 7.43 -18.77
CA THR A 53 1.78 7.66 -19.55
C THR A 53 1.92 6.60 -20.64
N PRO A 54 2.65 6.90 -21.74
CA PRO A 54 3.02 5.90 -22.73
C PRO A 54 3.86 4.75 -22.11
N PRO A 55 3.82 3.55 -22.71
CA PRO A 55 4.51 2.37 -22.17
C PRO A 55 6.05 2.50 -22.26
N CYS A 56 6.73 1.98 -21.22
CA CYS A 56 8.17 2.16 -21.04
C CYS A 56 9.00 1.33 -22.03
N ASP A 57 8.49 0.19 -22.48
CA ASP A 57 9.13 -0.64 -23.50
C ASP A 57 9.27 0.12 -24.83
N ARG A 58 8.27 0.88 -25.26
CA ARG A 58 8.32 1.75 -26.45
C ARG A 58 9.34 2.86 -26.25
N LYS A 59 9.42 3.44 -25.06
CA LYS A 59 10.40 4.49 -24.78
C LYS A 59 11.83 3.97 -24.87
N LEU A 60 12.08 2.76 -24.36
CA LEU A 60 13.38 2.09 -24.48
C LEU A 60 13.77 1.85 -25.94
N LEU A 61 12.82 1.54 -26.81
CA LEU A 61 13.05 1.44 -28.25
C LEU A 61 13.32 2.81 -28.89
N GLU A 62 12.56 3.84 -28.52
CA GLU A 62 12.71 5.20 -29.04
C GLU A 62 14.09 5.78 -28.74
N VAL A 63 14.60 5.58 -27.51
CA VAL A 63 15.96 6.00 -27.13
C VAL A 63 17.05 5.09 -27.71
N GLY A 64 16.67 3.97 -28.33
CA GLY A 64 17.61 3.04 -28.96
C GLY A 64 18.45 2.25 -27.97
N ALA A 65 17.86 1.73 -26.90
CA ALA A 65 18.54 0.84 -25.96
C ALA A 65 19.17 -0.38 -26.68
N ALA A 66 20.43 -0.70 -26.37
CA ALA A 66 21.04 -1.94 -26.89
C ALA A 66 20.67 -3.16 -26.04
N ARG A 67 20.56 -2.95 -24.72
CA ARG A 67 20.35 -4.02 -23.74
C ARG A 67 19.45 -3.57 -22.60
N VAL A 68 18.63 -4.47 -22.10
CA VAL A 68 17.78 -4.27 -20.92
C VAL A 68 17.94 -5.46 -19.97
N VAL A 69 18.37 -5.19 -18.74
CA VAL A 69 18.51 -6.16 -17.66
C VAL A 69 17.35 -5.96 -16.69
N ILE A 70 16.53 -6.98 -16.52
CA ILE A 70 15.27 -6.93 -15.79
C ILE A 70 15.38 -7.85 -14.57
N ALA A 71 15.04 -7.36 -13.39
CA ALA A 71 15.11 -8.19 -12.20
C ALA A 71 14.03 -9.29 -12.20
N PHE A 72 12.77 -8.95 -12.46
CA PHE A 72 11.70 -9.95 -12.57
C PHE A 72 10.57 -9.53 -13.51
N VAL A 73 9.83 -10.54 -13.99
CA VAL A 73 8.66 -10.38 -14.87
C VAL A 73 7.50 -9.78 -14.08
N ASP A 74 6.80 -8.80 -14.64
CA ASP A 74 5.68 -8.16 -13.95
C ASP A 74 4.50 -9.15 -13.84
N PRO A 75 4.01 -9.45 -12.61
CA PRO A 75 2.88 -10.35 -12.42
C PRO A 75 1.53 -9.78 -12.88
N ASP A 76 1.44 -8.50 -13.25
CA ASP A 76 0.21 -7.91 -13.80
C ASP A 76 -0.09 -8.50 -15.19
N ASP A 77 -1.27 -9.11 -15.35
CA ASP A 77 -1.72 -9.74 -16.60
C ASP A 77 -1.66 -8.84 -17.84
N ARG A 78 -1.70 -7.51 -17.64
CA ARG A 78 -1.62 -6.52 -18.73
C ARG A 78 -0.18 -6.27 -19.19
N VAL A 79 0.82 -6.83 -18.50
CA VAL A 79 2.24 -6.69 -18.81
C VAL A 79 2.86 -8.07 -19.02
N ASN A 80 2.95 -8.90 -17.97
CA ASN A 80 3.32 -10.32 -17.97
C ASN A 80 4.07 -10.84 -19.23
N GLY A 81 5.31 -10.38 -19.43
CA GLY A 81 6.21 -10.81 -20.50
C GLY A 81 6.04 -10.11 -21.85
N GLN A 82 5.02 -9.27 -22.04
CA GLN A 82 4.75 -8.57 -23.29
C GLN A 82 5.80 -7.50 -23.59
N GLY A 83 6.27 -6.77 -22.58
CA GLY A 83 7.33 -5.77 -22.74
C GLY A 83 8.66 -6.43 -23.07
N ILE A 84 8.97 -7.54 -22.39
CA ILE A 84 10.16 -8.37 -22.68
C ILE A 84 10.11 -8.88 -24.12
N LYS A 85 8.97 -9.41 -24.55
CA LYS A 85 8.78 -9.95 -25.90
C LYS A 85 9.01 -8.87 -26.96
N LEU A 86 8.37 -7.71 -26.79
CA LEU A 86 8.50 -6.59 -27.73
C LEU A 86 9.96 -6.15 -27.89
N LEU A 87 10.68 -5.98 -26.78
CA LEU A 87 12.09 -5.54 -26.80
C LEU A 87 12.96 -6.54 -27.57
N ARG A 88 12.79 -7.85 -27.31
CA ARG A 88 13.52 -8.91 -28.02
C ARG A 88 13.21 -8.93 -29.52
N GLU A 89 11.94 -8.84 -29.89
CA GLU A 89 11.50 -8.80 -31.30
C GLU A 89 12.04 -7.57 -32.05
N SER A 90 12.34 -6.50 -31.32
CA SER A 90 12.93 -5.27 -31.85
C SER A 90 14.46 -5.28 -31.86
N GLY A 91 15.10 -6.40 -31.52
CA GLY A 91 16.55 -6.58 -31.57
C GLY A 91 17.32 -6.11 -30.34
N VAL A 92 16.62 -5.77 -29.24
CA VAL A 92 17.25 -5.42 -27.97
C VAL A 92 17.66 -6.69 -27.22
N GLU A 93 18.88 -6.74 -26.67
CA GLU A 93 19.30 -7.84 -25.81
C GLU A 93 18.55 -7.75 -24.46
N VAL A 94 17.85 -8.81 -24.05
CA VAL A 94 17.08 -8.80 -22.78
C VAL A 94 17.48 -9.95 -21.85
N VAL A 95 18.02 -9.60 -20.69
CA VAL A 95 18.36 -10.53 -19.58
C VAL A 95 17.33 -10.36 -18.47
N VAL A 96 16.83 -11.46 -17.91
CA VAL A 96 15.80 -11.48 -16.87
C VAL A 96 16.27 -12.32 -15.69
N GLY A 97 15.92 -11.94 -14.45
CA GLY A 97 16.18 -12.72 -13.24
C GLY A 97 17.34 -12.20 -12.38
N VAL A 98 17.92 -11.04 -12.70
CA VAL A 98 19.06 -10.48 -11.96
C VAL A 98 18.58 -9.81 -10.67
N CYS A 99 19.01 -10.30 -9.50
CA CYS A 99 18.55 -9.81 -8.18
C CYS A 99 17.02 -9.88 -8.01
N GLU A 100 16.40 -10.93 -8.57
CA GLU A 100 14.94 -11.12 -8.53
C GLU A 100 14.37 -11.13 -7.11
N ALA A 101 15.04 -11.82 -6.18
CA ALA A 101 14.56 -11.96 -4.80
C ALA A 101 14.54 -10.61 -4.07
N GLU A 102 15.62 -9.85 -4.19
CA GLU A 102 15.77 -8.52 -3.60
C GLU A 102 14.78 -7.52 -4.21
N ALA A 103 14.61 -7.57 -5.55
CA ALA A 103 13.66 -6.71 -6.25
C ALA A 103 12.21 -7.01 -5.82
N LYS A 104 11.82 -8.29 -5.77
CA LYS A 104 10.49 -8.70 -5.27
C LYS A 104 10.27 -8.27 -3.83
N GLN A 105 11.29 -8.40 -2.97
CA GLN A 105 11.20 -7.97 -1.57
C GLN A 105 11.00 -6.45 -1.45
N SER A 106 11.65 -5.66 -2.31
CA SER A 106 11.47 -4.19 -2.32
C SER A 106 10.09 -3.75 -2.79
N LEU A 107 9.41 -4.57 -3.59
CA LEU A 107 8.09 -4.34 -4.16
C LEU A 107 7.02 -5.27 -3.58
N LEU A 108 7.26 -5.81 -2.38
CA LEU A 108 6.47 -6.91 -1.83
C LEU A 108 4.95 -6.64 -1.82
N PRO A 109 4.43 -5.47 -1.41
CA PRO A 109 3.00 -5.21 -1.46
C PRO A 109 2.42 -5.18 -2.87
N PHE A 110 3.20 -4.69 -3.85
CA PHE A 110 2.79 -4.71 -5.25
C PHE A 110 2.71 -6.15 -5.77
N VAL A 111 3.77 -6.92 -5.58
CA VAL A 111 3.81 -8.33 -6.02
C VAL A 111 2.68 -9.12 -5.38
N HIS A 112 2.51 -9.01 -4.06
CA HIS A 112 1.43 -9.66 -3.34
C HIS A 112 0.07 -9.30 -3.94
N GLN A 113 -0.23 -8.02 -4.13
CA GLN A 113 -1.54 -7.58 -4.61
C GLN A 113 -1.84 -8.03 -6.04
N ARG A 114 -0.84 -8.01 -6.92
CA ARG A 114 -1.02 -8.48 -8.31
C ARG A 114 -1.28 -9.98 -8.36
N SER A 115 -0.63 -10.75 -7.49
CA SER A 115 -0.80 -12.20 -7.44
C SER A 115 -2.06 -12.65 -6.70
N SER A 116 -2.46 -11.97 -5.61
CA SER A 116 -3.58 -12.39 -4.75
C SER A 116 -4.88 -11.63 -5.00
N GLY A 117 -4.81 -10.45 -5.64
CA GLY A 117 -5.93 -9.51 -5.75
C GLY A 117 -6.27 -8.80 -4.44
N LYS A 118 -5.46 -8.94 -3.38
CA LYS A 118 -5.68 -8.36 -2.05
C LYS A 118 -4.50 -7.49 -1.61
N PRO A 119 -4.70 -6.50 -0.73
CA PRO A 119 -3.59 -5.75 -0.16
C PRO A 119 -2.76 -6.63 0.76
N TYR A 120 -1.44 -6.40 0.80
CA TYR A 120 -0.54 -6.94 1.82
C TYR A 120 -0.91 -6.38 3.20
N VAL A 121 -1.17 -7.26 4.15
CA VAL A 121 -1.68 -6.93 5.47
C VAL A 121 -0.57 -7.01 6.51
N VAL A 122 -0.21 -5.85 7.07
CA VAL A 122 0.71 -5.75 8.20
C VAL A 122 -0.08 -5.57 9.50
N ILE A 123 0.16 -6.41 10.50
CA ILE A 123 -0.40 -6.25 11.84
C ILE A 123 0.65 -5.64 12.76
N LYS A 124 0.30 -4.52 13.42
CA LYS A 124 1.12 -3.95 14.48
C LYS A 124 0.49 -4.16 15.85
N ALA A 125 1.14 -4.93 16.70
CA ALA A 125 0.78 -5.08 18.11
C ALA A 125 1.80 -4.39 19.02
N ALA A 126 1.34 -3.83 20.13
CA ALA A 126 2.17 -3.39 21.25
C ALA A 126 1.65 -4.08 22.50
N MET A 127 2.51 -4.83 23.17
CA MET A 127 2.12 -5.67 24.29
C MET A 127 3.18 -5.67 25.39
N SER A 128 2.76 -5.91 26.63
CA SER A 128 3.64 -6.27 27.72
C SER A 128 4.30 -7.62 27.46
N LEU A 129 5.32 -7.96 28.25
CA LEU A 129 6.06 -9.23 28.11
C LEU A 129 5.16 -10.46 28.31
N ASP A 130 4.11 -10.35 29.12
CA ASP A 130 3.10 -11.39 29.33
C ASP A 130 1.94 -11.36 28.30
N GLY A 131 2.11 -10.62 27.19
CA GLY A 131 1.19 -10.63 26.05
C GLY A 131 -0.07 -9.78 26.20
N ARG A 132 -0.09 -8.81 27.13
CA ARG A 132 -1.26 -7.94 27.36
C ARG A 132 -1.16 -6.66 26.54
N ILE A 133 -2.28 -6.25 25.95
CA ILE A 133 -2.40 -5.01 25.16
C ILE A 133 -3.04 -3.85 25.94
N ALA A 134 -3.50 -4.12 27.17
CA ALA A 134 -4.06 -3.17 28.12
C ALA A 134 -4.13 -3.83 29.51
N CYS A 135 -4.20 -3.03 30.57
CA CYS A 135 -4.57 -3.45 31.92
C CYS A 135 -6.06 -3.87 31.98
N GLU A 136 -6.47 -4.50 33.09
CA GLU A 136 -7.84 -4.94 33.31
C GLU A 136 -8.86 -3.78 33.30
N ASP A 137 -8.44 -2.62 33.79
CA ASP A 137 -9.21 -1.36 33.73
C ASP A 137 -9.27 -0.73 32.32
N GLY A 138 -8.58 -1.32 31.34
CA GLY A 138 -8.52 -0.87 29.96
C GLY A 138 -7.44 0.18 29.68
N THR A 139 -6.64 0.58 30.67
CA THR A 139 -5.51 1.51 30.43
C THR A 139 -4.42 0.82 29.60
N SER A 140 -3.92 1.52 28.58
CA SER A 140 -2.98 0.95 27.60
C SER A 140 -1.83 1.89 27.22
N GLN A 141 -1.83 3.11 27.78
CA GLN A 141 -0.82 4.13 27.51
C GLN A 141 0.07 4.36 28.73
N TRP A 142 1.39 4.18 28.65
CA TRP A 142 2.18 3.68 27.52
C TRP A 142 2.80 2.33 27.85
N ILE A 143 2.42 1.29 27.08
CA ILE A 143 3.09 -0.03 27.15
C ILE A 143 4.50 0.05 26.53
N THR A 144 4.63 0.62 25.32
CA THR A 144 5.91 0.72 24.61
C THR A 144 6.49 2.13 24.66
N GLY A 145 7.82 2.23 24.68
CA GLY A 145 8.56 3.49 24.68
C GLY A 145 8.51 4.27 23.36
N GLU A 146 9.15 5.44 23.33
CA GLU A 146 9.10 6.38 22.21
C GLU A 146 9.66 5.81 20.90
N ASN A 147 10.81 5.12 20.94
CA ASN A 147 11.42 4.52 19.73
C ASN A 147 10.46 3.54 19.03
N ALA A 148 9.75 2.70 19.80
CA ALA A 148 8.77 1.77 19.25
C ALA A 148 7.53 2.50 18.67
N ARG A 149 7.19 3.68 19.20
CA ARG A 149 6.11 4.51 18.64
C ARG A 149 6.54 5.20 17.35
N GLN A 150 7.80 5.62 17.24
CA GLN A 150 8.37 6.12 16.00
C GLN A 150 8.39 5.04 14.91
N ASP A 151 8.74 3.80 15.26
CA ASP A 151 8.61 2.66 14.33
C ASP A 151 7.17 2.44 13.88
N GLY A 152 6.19 2.59 14.79
CA GLY A 152 4.78 2.61 14.42
C GLY A 152 4.45 3.67 13.37
N HIS A 153 5.00 4.88 13.50
CA HIS A 153 4.84 5.93 12.50
C HIS A 153 5.52 5.62 11.16
N ARG A 154 6.64 4.89 11.15
CA ARG A 154 7.27 4.39 9.91
C ARG A 154 6.37 3.37 9.20
N LEU A 155 5.75 2.45 9.95
CA LEU A 155 4.78 1.50 9.39
C LEU A 155 3.56 2.22 8.79
N ARG A 156 3.07 3.27 9.46
CA ARG A 156 2.01 4.12 8.92
C ARG A 156 2.43 4.81 7.62
N ALA A 157 3.67 5.33 7.56
CA ALA A 157 4.19 6.00 6.37
C ALA A 157 4.30 5.04 5.17
N GLY A 158 4.67 3.79 5.40
CA GLY A 158 4.75 2.75 4.36
C GLY A 158 3.40 2.14 3.97
N SER A 159 2.29 2.52 4.63
CA SER A 159 0.97 1.92 4.40
C SER A 159 0.03 2.91 3.74
N GLN A 160 -0.73 2.44 2.74
CA GLN A 160 -1.69 3.28 2.03
C GLN A 160 -3.01 3.41 2.80
N ALA A 161 -3.31 2.47 3.70
CA ALA A 161 -4.42 2.58 4.63
C ALA A 161 -4.06 2.05 6.02
N ILE A 162 -4.72 2.59 7.04
CA ILE A 162 -4.63 2.12 8.43
C ILE A 162 -6.03 1.71 8.87
N ILE A 163 -6.20 0.46 9.30
CA ILE A 163 -7.47 -0.13 9.70
C ILE A 163 -7.52 -0.27 11.22
N VAL A 164 -8.61 0.21 11.82
CA VAL A 164 -8.94 -0.03 13.23
C VAL A 164 -10.37 -0.54 13.39
N GLY A 165 -10.65 -1.23 14.49
CA GLY A 165 -12.02 -1.59 14.87
C GLY A 165 -12.74 -0.44 15.59
N SER A 166 -14.07 -0.46 15.59
CA SER A 166 -14.89 0.58 16.27
C SER A 166 -14.57 0.76 17.76
N ASN A 167 -14.22 -0.30 18.49
CA ASN A 167 -13.81 -0.17 19.90
C ASN A 167 -12.51 0.64 20.06
N THR A 168 -11.53 0.44 19.18
CA THR A 168 -10.29 1.24 19.17
C THR A 168 -10.60 2.69 18.84
N ALA A 169 -11.47 2.93 17.84
CA ALA A 169 -11.90 4.27 17.46
C ALA A 169 -12.54 5.02 18.64
N LEU A 170 -13.36 4.34 19.44
CA LEU A 170 -14.07 4.93 20.58
C LEU A 170 -13.17 5.16 21.79
N LYS A 171 -12.35 4.15 22.15
CA LYS A 171 -11.52 4.20 23.36
C LYS A 171 -10.28 5.08 23.20
N ASP A 172 -9.57 4.89 22.09
CA ASP A 172 -8.25 5.50 21.90
C ASP A 172 -8.34 6.81 21.12
N ARG A 173 -9.49 7.09 20.49
CA ARG A 173 -9.79 8.26 19.65
C ARG A 173 -8.61 8.60 18.72
N PRO A 174 -8.10 7.65 17.91
CA PRO A 174 -6.88 7.85 17.15
C PRO A 174 -7.11 8.78 15.95
N ARG A 175 -6.10 9.59 15.62
CA ARG A 175 -6.09 10.38 14.37
C ARG A 175 -5.64 9.56 13.15
N LEU A 176 -4.93 8.45 13.38
CA LEU A 176 -4.35 7.57 12.34
C LEU A 176 -3.49 8.31 11.31
N ASN A 177 -2.63 9.22 11.78
CA ASN A 177 -1.72 10.00 10.93
C ASN A 177 -0.25 9.58 11.09
N VAL A 178 0.57 10.01 10.13
CA VAL A 178 2.04 9.88 10.15
C VAL A 178 2.63 11.12 10.83
N ARG A 179 3.62 10.95 11.71
CA ARG A 179 4.30 12.05 12.43
C ARG A 179 5.76 11.68 12.64
N GLY A 180 6.65 12.65 12.51
CA GLY A 180 8.07 12.47 12.86
C GLY A 180 8.83 11.49 11.97
N VAL A 181 8.43 11.32 10.71
CA VAL A 181 9.12 10.47 9.73
C VAL A 181 9.64 11.37 8.61
N ALA A 182 10.98 11.48 8.51
CA ALA A 182 11.63 12.31 7.49
C ALA A 182 11.28 11.84 6.07
N GLY A 183 10.93 12.78 5.19
CA GLY A 183 10.55 12.50 3.80
C GLY A 183 9.13 11.95 3.64
N ALA A 184 8.34 11.86 4.71
CA ALA A 184 6.96 11.39 4.71
C ALA A 184 5.98 12.44 5.27
N GLU A 185 6.36 13.71 5.27
CA GLU A 185 5.60 14.81 5.88
C GLU A 185 4.23 15.01 5.21
N THR A 186 4.12 14.68 3.92
CA THR A 186 2.91 14.79 3.11
C THR A 186 2.13 13.48 3.00
N VAL A 187 2.61 12.40 3.64
CA VAL A 187 1.97 11.09 3.55
C VAL A 187 0.75 11.05 4.46
N THR A 188 -0.42 10.94 3.84
CA THR A 188 -1.71 10.76 4.51
C THR A 188 -2.32 9.41 4.13
N PRO A 189 -2.17 8.35 4.94
CA PRO A 189 -2.85 7.08 4.71
C PRO A 189 -4.37 7.24 4.77
N LEU A 190 -5.10 6.42 4.02
CA LEU A 190 -6.55 6.31 4.18
C LEU A 190 -6.87 5.79 5.59
N ARG A 191 -7.71 6.50 6.33
CA ARG A 191 -8.12 6.12 7.67
C ARG A 191 -9.34 5.23 7.59
N VAL A 192 -9.21 3.96 7.97
CA VAL A 192 -10.26 2.97 7.79
C VAL A 192 -10.77 2.50 9.15
N ALA A 193 -12.08 2.55 9.34
CA ALA A 193 -12.73 1.96 10.51
C ALA A 193 -13.69 0.84 10.10
N LEU A 194 -13.66 -0.26 10.86
CA LEU A 194 -14.64 -1.34 10.74
C LEU A 194 -15.68 -1.21 11.85
N ASP A 195 -16.92 -0.88 11.47
CA ASP A 195 -18.02 -0.72 12.39
C ASP A 195 -19.31 -1.38 11.86
N SER A 196 -19.49 -2.64 12.21
CA SER A 196 -20.65 -3.43 11.79
C SER A 196 -21.96 -3.02 12.46
N THR A 197 -21.93 -2.20 13.52
CA THR A 197 -23.10 -1.90 14.36
C THR A 197 -23.37 -0.41 14.53
N GLY A 198 -22.55 0.47 13.96
CA GLY A 198 -22.80 1.91 13.96
C GLY A 198 -22.53 2.59 15.30
N LYS A 199 -21.46 2.19 15.99
CA LYS A 199 -21.06 2.75 17.29
C LYS A 199 -20.28 4.05 17.19
N ILE A 200 -19.55 4.28 16.10
CA ILE A 200 -18.74 5.49 15.89
C ILE A 200 -19.68 6.65 15.57
N VAL A 201 -20.09 7.44 16.55
CA VAL A 201 -20.96 8.61 16.34
C VAL A 201 -20.22 9.95 16.52
N ASP A 202 -18.99 9.89 17.01
CA ASP A 202 -18.13 11.04 17.22
C ASP A 202 -16.63 10.65 17.09
N GLY A 203 -15.75 11.63 17.30
CA GLY A 203 -14.31 11.41 17.38
C GLY A 203 -13.53 11.70 16.11
N PRO A 204 -12.18 11.60 16.18
CA PRO A 204 -11.30 12.13 15.12
C PRO A 204 -11.42 11.47 13.76
N LEU A 205 -11.96 10.24 13.70
CA LEU A 205 -12.19 9.57 12.41
C LEU A 205 -13.32 10.22 11.61
N LEU A 206 -14.26 10.90 12.27
CA LEU A 206 -15.33 11.65 11.60
C LEU A 206 -14.93 13.10 11.25
N ASP A 207 -13.70 13.51 11.58
CA ASP A 207 -13.14 14.81 11.18
C ASP A 207 -12.28 14.63 9.92
N VAL A 208 -12.88 14.81 8.75
CA VAL A 208 -12.21 14.64 7.46
C VAL A 208 -11.15 15.71 7.16
N SER A 209 -11.08 16.79 7.96
CA SER A 209 -9.97 17.75 7.85
C SER A 209 -8.62 17.15 8.24
N LEU A 210 -8.63 16.06 9.02
CA LEU A 210 -7.44 15.31 9.40
C LEU A 210 -6.99 14.30 8.32
N GLY A 211 -7.78 14.09 7.27
CA GLY A 211 -7.49 13.17 6.16
C GLY A 211 -8.73 12.40 5.69
N SER A 212 -8.63 11.72 4.54
CA SER A 212 -9.74 10.88 4.05
C SER A 212 -10.05 9.75 5.02
N THR A 213 -11.35 9.54 5.29
CA THR A 213 -11.83 8.43 6.13
C THR A 213 -12.80 7.57 5.34
N LEU A 214 -12.67 6.25 5.52
CA LEU A 214 -13.59 5.23 5.03
C LEU A 214 -14.10 4.40 6.22
N ILE A 215 -15.42 4.27 6.34
CA ILE A 215 -16.06 3.34 7.27
C ILE A 215 -16.64 2.17 6.47
N PHE A 216 -16.17 0.97 6.78
CA PHE A 216 -16.88 -0.24 6.40
C PHE A 216 -17.93 -0.58 7.44
N THR A 217 -19.11 -0.96 6.97
CA THR A 217 -20.26 -1.24 7.83
C THR A 217 -21.10 -2.40 7.31
N SER A 218 -22.08 -2.86 8.10
CA SER A 218 -22.98 -3.95 7.73
C SER A 218 -24.39 -3.43 7.44
N GLU A 219 -25.24 -4.30 6.88
CA GLU A 219 -26.66 -4.00 6.68
C GLU A 219 -27.43 -3.71 7.97
N ARG A 220 -26.89 -4.12 9.12
CA ARG A 220 -27.51 -3.91 10.44
C ARG A 220 -27.41 -2.47 10.93
N VAL A 221 -26.57 -1.64 10.29
CA VAL A 221 -26.44 -0.23 10.67
C VAL A 221 -27.62 0.57 10.14
N LYS A 222 -28.28 1.25 11.08
CA LYS A 222 -29.41 2.13 10.82
C LYS A 222 -29.05 3.24 9.82
N ALA A 223 -30.03 3.64 9.03
CA ALA A 223 -29.83 4.61 7.95
C ALA A 223 -29.38 5.99 8.46
N ASP A 224 -29.87 6.41 9.63
CA ASP A 224 -29.50 7.67 10.29
C ASP A 224 -28.01 7.72 10.66
N VAL A 225 -27.46 6.64 11.22
CA VAL A 225 -26.02 6.55 11.55
C VAL A 225 -25.17 6.55 10.29
N ALA A 226 -25.57 5.81 9.25
CA ALA A 226 -24.86 5.84 7.98
C ALA A 226 -24.93 7.24 7.32
N GLN A 227 -26.04 7.94 7.48
CA GLN A 227 -26.20 9.31 6.98
C GLN A 227 -25.33 10.29 7.76
N LEU A 228 -25.27 10.18 9.09
CA LEU A 228 -24.37 10.96 9.94
C LEU A 228 -22.93 10.89 9.44
N TRP A 229 -22.42 9.70 9.09
CA TRP A 229 -21.08 9.55 8.54
C TRP A 229 -20.91 10.30 7.22
N ARG A 230 -21.86 10.14 6.29
CA ARG A 230 -21.81 10.83 4.98
C ARG A 230 -21.90 12.34 5.12
N ASP A 231 -22.72 12.84 6.04
CA ASP A 231 -22.86 14.29 6.32
C ASP A 231 -21.55 14.87 6.88
N ARG A 232 -20.71 14.05 7.50
CA ARG A 232 -19.35 14.41 7.92
C ARG A 232 -18.29 14.27 6.83
N GLY A 233 -18.70 13.92 5.60
CA GLY A 233 -17.81 13.69 4.47
C GLY A 233 -17.07 12.35 4.50
N VAL A 234 -17.46 11.43 5.40
CA VAL A 234 -16.85 10.11 5.51
C VAL A 234 -17.42 9.20 4.42
N GLU A 235 -16.54 8.51 3.70
CA GLU A 235 -16.96 7.48 2.75
C GLU A 235 -17.52 6.27 3.53
N VAL A 236 -18.66 5.73 3.11
CA VAL A 236 -19.31 4.60 3.77
C VAL A 236 -19.52 3.47 2.78
N VAL A 237 -18.97 2.30 3.09
CA VAL A 237 -19.12 1.09 2.26
C VAL A 237 -19.77 0.00 3.07
N ARG A 238 -20.88 -0.55 2.56
CA ARG A 238 -21.53 -1.72 3.13
C ARG A 238 -20.85 -2.99 2.62
N VAL A 239 -20.54 -3.89 3.53
CA VAL A 239 -20.04 -5.24 3.24
C VAL A 239 -20.79 -6.26 4.09
N GLY A 240 -20.81 -7.50 3.61
CA GLY A 240 -21.45 -8.60 4.34
C GLY A 240 -20.74 -8.96 5.64
N GLU A 241 -21.33 -9.91 6.35
CA GLU A 241 -20.72 -10.60 7.49
C GLU A 241 -20.62 -12.09 7.14
N LYS A 242 -19.45 -12.71 7.30
CA LYS A 242 -19.31 -14.17 7.11
C LYS A 242 -20.18 -14.93 8.11
N VAL A 243 -20.21 -14.44 9.35
CA VAL A 243 -21.08 -14.92 10.42
C VAL A 243 -21.74 -13.71 11.06
N VAL A 244 -23.07 -13.66 11.00
CA VAL A 244 -23.86 -12.56 11.52
C VAL A 244 -23.49 -12.27 12.97
N GLY A 245 -23.18 -11.01 13.28
CA GLY A 245 -22.82 -10.60 14.64
C GLY A 245 -21.35 -10.75 15.02
N GLN A 246 -20.52 -11.45 14.22
CA GLN A 246 -19.09 -11.61 14.49
C GLN A 246 -18.22 -10.54 13.81
N GLY A 247 -18.85 -9.57 13.16
CA GLY A 247 -18.22 -8.46 12.47
C GLY A 247 -18.20 -8.66 10.95
N LEU A 248 -17.57 -7.72 10.26
CA LEU A 248 -17.57 -7.66 8.80
C LEU A 248 -16.76 -8.81 8.19
N ASP A 249 -17.11 -9.17 6.95
CA ASP A 249 -16.32 -10.04 6.10
C ASP A 249 -15.00 -9.36 5.71
N LEU A 250 -13.88 -9.86 6.25
CA LEU A 250 -12.56 -9.31 6.00
C LEU A 250 -12.12 -9.48 4.54
N ASP A 251 -12.58 -10.54 3.85
CA ASP A 251 -12.26 -10.73 2.44
C ASP A 251 -12.91 -9.65 1.58
N ALA A 252 -14.18 -9.33 1.86
CA ALA A 252 -14.88 -8.25 1.17
C ALA A 252 -14.24 -6.89 1.44
N VAL A 253 -13.82 -6.62 2.69
CA VAL A 253 -13.08 -5.41 3.06
C VAL A 253 -11.77 -5.30 2.27
N LEU A 254 -10.95 -6.36 2.25
CA LEU A 254 -9.67 -6.36 1.54
C LEU A 254 -9.86 -6.25 0.02
N THR A 255 -10.87 -6.90 -0.57
CA THR A 255 -11.21 -6.72 -2.00
C THR A 255 -11.55 -5.27 -2.30
N ALA A 256 -12.40 -4.65 -1.50
CA ALA A 256 -12.83 -3.27 -1.70
C ALA A 256 -11.64 -2.30 -1.60
N LEU A 257 -10.69 -2.55 -0.69
CA LEU A 257 -9.47 -1.76 -0.59
C LEU A 257 -8.55 -1.97 -1.80
N ALA A 258 -8.36 -3.22 -2.26
CA ALA A 258 -7.57 -3.51 -3.46
C ALA A 258 -8.14 -2.82 -4.71
N GLN A 259 -9.46 -2.78 -4.87
CA GLN A 259 -10.14 -2.06 -5.96
C GLN A 259 -9.90 -0.55 -5.93
N ARG A 260 -9.54 0.02 -4.77
CA ARG A 260 -9.11 1.42 -4.62
C ARG A 260 -7.62 1.63 -4.93
N GLY A 261 -6.90 0.59 -5.38
CA GLY A 261 -5.47 0.63 -5.65
C GLY A 261 -4.59 0.57 -4.39
N ILE A 262 -5.16 0.10 -3.27
CA ILE A 262 -4.43 -0.06 -2.01
C ILE A 262 -3.66 -1.38 -2.08
N LEU A 263 -2.34 -1.30 -2.03
CA LEU A 263 -1.43 -2.43 -2.07
C LEU A 263 -1.01 -2.89 -0.68
N GLN A 264 -0.95 -1.97 0.31
CA GLN A 264 -0.64 -2.32 1.69
C GLN A 264 -1.60 -1.66 2.69
N VAL A 265 -2.03 -2.43 3.68
CA VAL A 265 -2.80 -1.98 4.83
C VAL A 265 -2.06 -2.27 6.13
N LEU A 266 -2.24 -1.39 7.11
CA LEU A 266 -1.76 -1.60 8.47
C LEU A 266 -2.93 -1.79 9.42
N ILE A 267 -2.96 -2.90 10.15
CA ILE A 267 -3.95 -3.16 11.20
C ILE A 267 -3.38 -2.67 12.54
N GLU A 268 -3.99 -1.63 13.09
CA GLU A 268 -3.59 -1.07 14.39
C GLU A 268 -4.69 -1.21 15.45
N GLY A 269 -4.28 -1.70 16.62
CA GLY A 269 -5.12 -1.70 17.81
C GLY A 269 -6.31 -2.65 17.75
N GLY A 270 -6.83 -2.99 18.94
CA GLY A 270 -7.96 -3.88 19.10
C GLY A 270 -7.60 -5.36 18.92
N GLY A 271 -7.32 -6.05 20.05
CA GLY A 271 -6.96 -7.47 20.05
C GLY A 271 -7.95 -8.36 19.29
N LYS A 272 -9.26 -8.10 19.40
CA LYS A 272 -10.29 -8.85 18.65
C LYS A 272 -10.12 -8.75 17.13
N LEU A 273 -9.78 -7.56 16.61
CA LEU A 273 -9.61 -7.38 15.18
C LEU A 273 -8.34 -8.10 14.69
N GLN A 274 -7.24 -7.91 15.41
CA GLN A 274 -5.96 -8.57 15.09
C GLN A 274 -6.08 -10.10 15.15
N SER A 275 -6.74 -10.63 16.19
CA SER A 275 -7.03 -12.06 16.30
C SER A 275 -7.87 -12.57 15.12
N ARG A 276 -8.81 -11.80 14.59
CA ARG A 276 -9.60 -12.21 13.42
C ARG A 276 -8.76 -12.27 12.15
N PHE A 277 -7.91 -11.28 11.89
CA PHE A 277 -7.00 -11.32 10.75
C PHE A 277 -6.05 -12.52 10.82
N LEU A 278 -5.53 -12.85 12.01
CA LEU A 278 -4.69 -14.03 12.20
C LEU A 278 -5.48 -15.35 12.04
N ALA A 279 -6.65 -15.46 12.69
CA ALA A 279 -7.45 -16.69 12.65
C ALA A 279 -8.06 -16.98 11.27
N GLU A 280 -8.30 -15.95 10.45
CA GLU A 280 -8.79 -16.10 9.08
C GLU A 280 -7.66 -16.22 8.05
N ASP A 281 -6.39 -16.29 8.47
CA ASP A 281 -5.20 -16.34 7.60
C ASP A 281 -5.18 -15.17 6.60
N ARG A 282 -5.29 -13.95 7.14
CA ARG A 282 -5.31 -12.67 6.41
C ARG A 282 -4.23 -11.71 6.88
N ALA A 283 -3.19 -12.21 7.52
CA ALA A 283 -2.05 -11.43 7.97
C ALA A 283 -0.80 -11.90 7.23
N ASP A 284 -0.06 -10.97 6.61
CA ASP A 284 1.17 -11.28 5.89
C ASP A 284 2.44 -10.95 6.69
N LYS A 285 2.33 -10.02 7.66
CA LYS A 285 3.43 -9.56 8.51
C LYS A 285 2.97 -9.11 9.89
#